data_AF-A0A5E4MJW4-F1
#
_entry.id   AF-A0A5E4MJW4-F1
#
_cell.length_a   1.000
_cell.length_b   1.000
_cell.length_c   1.000
_cell.angle_alpha   90.00
_cell.angle_beta   90.00
_cell.angle_gamma   90.00
#
_symmetry.space_group_name_H-M   'P 1'
#
loop_
_entity.id
_entity.type
_entity.pdbx_description
1 polymer ?
#
loop_
_entity_poly.entity_id
_entity_poly.type
_entity_poly.pdbx_seq_one_letter_code
_entity_poly.pdbx_strand_id
1 'polypeptide(L)'
;MALLFSVAEYCSSVWEESTNCRLADIKLRKGLRINTGIVNSTKIQWLPVLANIYPSHIRQQNTVLRVMNKIQNNAALPIHEDGVTTPRLMFHHSFLASVRSIKVRRCL
;
A
#
# COMPACT_ATOMS: atom_id res chain seq x y z
N MET A 1 15.48 -11.31 9.55
CA MET A 1 14.42 -10.29 9.70
C MET A 1 14.21 -9.40 8.46
N ALA A 2 15.26 -8.95 7.75
CA ALA A 2 15.14 -8.04 6.60
C ALA A 2 14.14 -8.48 5.51
N LEU A 3 14.09 -9.78 5.18
CA LEU A 3 13.17 -10.36 4.20
C LEU A 3 11.69 -10.18 4.56
N LEU A 4 11.33 -10.30 5.84
CA LEU A 4 9.94 -10.13 6.27
C LEU A 4 9.57 -8.66 6.39
N PHE A 5 10.55 -7.81 6.72
CA PHE A 5 10.37 -6.37 6.74
C PHE A 5 10.08 -5.81 5.34
N SER A 6 10.88 -6.19 4.34
CA SER A 6 10.67 -5.73 2.95
C SER A 6 9.34 -6.20 2.39
N VAL A 7 8.94 -7.44 2.67
CA VAL A 7 7.61 -7.96 2.30
C VAL A 7 6.50 -7.19 3.01
N ALA A 8 6.62 -6.96 4.32
CA ALA A 8 5.62 -6.21 5.08
C ALA A 8 5.48 -4.76 4.60
N GLU A 9 6.58 -4.09 4.25
CA GLU A 9 6.55 -2.73 3.70
C GLU A 9 5.95 -2.71 2.30
N TYR A 10 6.41 -3.59 1.39
CA TYR A 10 5.86 -3.68 0.03
C TYR A 10 4.36 -3.95 0.06
N CYS A 11 3.94 -4.86 0.93
CA CYS A 11 2.55 -5.22 0.98
C CYS A 11 1.68 -4.17 1.69
N SER A 12 2.24 -3.32 2.55
CA SER A 12 1.47 -2.28 3.25
C SER A 12 0.79 -1.29 2.31
N SER A 13 1.37 -0.98 1.15
CA SER A 13 0.76 -0.09 0.14
C SER A 13 -0.36 -0.76 -0.63
N VAL A 14 -0.22 -2.05 -0.94
CA VAL A 14 -1.23 -2.83 -1.66
C VAL A 14 -2.41 -3.19 -0.75
N TRP A 15 -2.17 -3.26 0.56
CA TRP A 15 -3.14 -3.74 1.55
C TRP A 15 -4.05 -2.67 2.14
N GLU A 16 -3.87 -1.39 1.83
CA GLU A 16 -4.84 -0.41 2.31
C GLU A 16 -6.18 -0.54 1.59
N GLU A 17 -6.16 -0.83 0.28
CA GLU A 17 -7.34 -0.76 -0.59
C GLU A 17 -7.96 -2.12 -0.93
N SER A 18 -7.37 -3.24 -0.49
CA SER A 18 -7.79 -4.57 -0.93
C SER A 18 -8.66 -5.33 0.08
N THR A 19 -9.63 -6.11 -0.40
CA THR A 19 -10.44 -7.00 0.44
C THR A 19 -9.66 -8.19 1.02
N ASN A 20 -8.51 -8.52 0.40
CA ASN A 20 -7.72 -9.73 0.70
C ASN A 20 -6.65 -9.54 1.78
N CYS A 21 -6.58 -8.37 2.41
CA CYS A 21 -5.52 -8.00 3.37
C CYS A 21 -5.44 -8.95 4.56
N ARG A 22 -6.59 -9.47 4.99
CA ARG A 22 -6.67 -10.41 6.12
C ARG A 22 -5.85 -11.68 5.87
N LEU A 23 -5.90 -12.23 4.66
CA LEU A 23 -5.20 -13.47 4.31
C LEU A 23 -3.69 -13.27 4.21
N ALA A 24 -3.28 -12.12 3.68
CA ALA A 24 -1.88 -11.77 3.55
C ALA A 24 -1.23 -11.50 4.92
N ASP A 25 -1.94 -10.81 5.82
CA ASP A 25 -1.53 -10.64 7.22
C ASP A 25 -1.37 -11.99 7.95
N ILE A 26 -2.25 -12.97 7.69
CA ILE A 26 -2.14 -14.32 8.26
C ILE A 26 -0.84 -14.99 7.82
N LYS A 27 -0.51 -14.92 6.52
CA LYS A 27 0.73 -15.48 5.98
C LYS A 27 1.97 -14.77 6.55
N LEU A 28 1.93 -13.45 6.67
CA LEU A 28 3.01 -12.66 7.26
C LEU A 28 3.24 -13.04 8.72
N ARG A 29 2.17 -13.19 9.53
CA ARG A 29 2.28 -13.66 10.92
C ARG A 29 2.90 -15.05 11.01
N LYS A 30 2.54 -15.97 10.12
CA LYS A 30 3.16 -17.31 10.08
C LYS A 30 4.66 -17.21 9.77
N GLY A 31 5.04 -16.38 8.81
CA GLY A 31 6.45 -16.14 8.47
C GLY A 31 7.24 -15.53 9.63
N LEU A 32 6.66 -14.56 10.34
CA LEU A 32 7.27 -13.94 11.52
C LEU A 32 7.54 -14.99 12.60
N ARG A 33 6.56 -15.84 12.94
CA ARG A 33 6.74 -16.92 13.91
C ARG A 33 7.90 -17.86 13.56
N ILE A 34 7.96 -18.31 12.30
CA ILE A 34 9.03 -19.20 11.83
C ILE A 34 10.40 -18.54 11.98
N ASN A 35 10.54 -17.26 11.60
CA ASN A 35 11.82 -16.55 11.64
C ASN A 35 12.28 -16.26 13.08
N THR A 36 11.36 -15.88 13.95
CA THR A 36 11.66 -15.61 15.37
C THR A 36 11.76 -16.87 16.24
N GLY A 37 11.41 -18.06 15.72
CA GLY A 37 11.35 -19.29 16.52
C GLY A 37 10.25 -19.28 17.60
N ILE A 38 9.21 -18.46 17.44
CA ILE A 38 8.21 -18.22 18.48
C ILE A 38 7.09 -19.28 18.41
N VAL A 39 6.75 -19.83 19.58
CA VAL A 39 5.67 -20.83 19.76
C VAL A 39 4.29 -20.23 19.44
N ASN A 40 3.37 -21.04 18.90
CA ASN A 40 2.02 -20.61 18.52
C ASN A 40 1.20 -19.98 19.66
N SER A 41 1.53 -20.26 20.93
CA SER A 41 0.87 -19.72 22.12
C SER A 41 1.09 -18.21 22.33
N THR A 42 2.13 -17.62 21.74
CA THR A 42 2.41 -16.20 21.89
C THR A 42 1.31 -15.36 21.26
N LYS A 43 0.78 -14.37 22.00
CA LYS A 43 -0.29 -13.50 21.49
C LYS A 43 0.19 -12.74 20.25
N ILE A 44 -0.71 -12.60 19.27
CA ILE A 44 -0.42 -11.97 17.97
C ILE A 44 0.12 -10.54 18.12
N GLN A 45 -0.33 -9.81 19.14
CA GLN A 45 0.08 -8.42 19.40
C GLN A 45 1.58 -8.28 19.70
N TRP A 46 2.21 -9.30 20.28
CA TRP A 46 3.64 -9.27 20.62
C TRP A 46 4.54 -9.66 19.45
N LEU A 47 3.99 -10.32 18.44
CA LEU A 47 4.79 -10.86 17.33
C LEU A 47 5.54 -9.77 16.54
N PRO A 48 4.94 -8.61 16.19
CA PRO A 48 5.66 -7.53 15.54
C PRO A 48 6.73 -6.92 16.46
N VAL A 49 6.42 -6.74 17.74
CA VAL A 49 7.35 -6.19 18.74
C VAL A 49 8.60 -7.06 18.87
N LEU A 50 8.43 -8.38 18.96
CA LEU A 50 9.53 -9.34 19.07
C LEU A 50 10.33 -9.46 17.77
N ALA A 51 9.69 -9.26 16.62
CA ALA A 51 10.37 -9.22 15.33
C ALA A 51 11.03 -7.86 15.04
N ASN A 52 10.90 -6.87 15.93
CA ASN A 52 11.30 -5.48 15.74
C ASN A 52 10.68 -4.85 14.48
N ILE A 53 9.39 -5.09 14.25
CA ILE A 53 8.61 -4.54 13.14
C ILE A 53 7.35 -3.87 13.69
N TYR A 54 6.98 -2.72 13.13
CA TYR A 54 5.72 -2.06 13.47
C TYR A 54 4.50 -2.95 13.19
N PRO A 55 3.43 -2.85 14.01
CA PRO A 55 2.13 -3.48 13.74
C PRO A 55 1.56 -3.09 12.36
N SER A 56 0.71 -3.96 11.79
CA SER A 56 0.18 -3.78 10.43
C SER A 56 -0.54 -2.44 10.22
N HIS A 57 -1.39 -2.05 11.17
CA HIS A 57 -2.16 -0.80 11.09
C HIS A 57 -1.25 0.44 11.04
N ILE A 58 -0.19 0.49 11.86
CA ILE A 58 0.77 1.60 11.88
C ILE A 58 1.53 1.66 10.54
N ARG A 59 1.92 0.51 9.99
CA ARG A 59 2.62 0.46 8.70
C ARG A 59 1.75 1.00 7.57
N GLN A 60 0.47 0.62 7.53
CA GLN A 60 -0.48 1.11 6.53
C GLN A 60 -0.65 2.64 6.64
N GLN A 61 -0.90 3.15 7.85
CA GLN A 61 -1.00 4.60 8.09
C GLN A 61 0.27 5.33 7.64
N ASN A 62 1.46 4.81 7.97
CA ASN A 62 2.71 5.39 7.53
C ASN A 62 2.84 5.41 6.00
N THR A 63 2.36 4.36 5.32
CA THR A 63 2.39 4.30 3.85
C THR A 63 1.44 5.31 3.22
N VAL A 64 0.23 5.47 3.76
CA VAL A 64 -0.71 6.53 3.36
C VAL A 64 -0.06 7.91 3.52
N LEU A 65 0.53 8.19 4.68
CA LEU A 65 1.21 9.47 4.92
C LEU A 65 2.38 9.70 3.95
N ARG A 66 3.18 8.67 3.65
CA ARG A 66 4.26 8.76 2.64
C ARG A 66 3.70 9.08 1.26
N VAL A 67 2.58 8.48 0.85
CA VAL A 67 1.92 8.76 -0.43
C VAL A 67 1.37 10.18 -0.46
N MET A 68 0.67 10.60 0.59
CA MET A 68 0.14 11.96 0.71
C MET A 68 1.24 13.02 0.63
N ASN A 69 2.34 12.82 1.37
CA ASN A 69 3.50 13.72 1.28
C ASN A 69 4.10 13.75 -0.12
N LYS A 70 4.20 12.61 -0.82
CA LYS A 70 4.66 12.57 -2.22
C LYS A 70 3.73 13.34 -3.15
N ILE A 71 2.42 13.25 -2.93
CA ILE A 71 1.42 13.97 -3.72
C ILE A 71 1.54 15.48 -3.48
N GLN A 72 1.63 15.91 -2.23
CA GLN A 72 1.78 17.32 -1.86
C GLN A 72 3.09 17.93 -2.37
N ASN A 73 4.19 17.18 -2.30
CA ASN A 73 5.51 17.65 -2.75
C ASN A 73 5.66 17.71 -4.27
N ASN A 74 4.73 17.12 -5.03
CA ASN A 74 4.78 17.12 -6.48
C ASN A 74 3.49 17.67 -7.08
N ALA A 75 3.44 18.99 -7.23
CA ALA A 75 2.32 19.71 -7.83
C ALA A 75 2.13 19.40 -9.34
N ALA A 76 3.12 18.81 -10.01
CA ALA A 76 3.02 18.42 -11.41
C ALA A 76 2.28 17.09 -11.65
N LEU A 77 1.84 16.42 -10.56
CA LEU A 77 1.06 15.19 -10.67
C LEU A 77 -0.32 15.47 -11.28
N PRO A 78 -0.78 14.62 -12.22
CA PRO A 78 -2.10 14.77 -12.86
C PRO A 78 -3.27 14.78 -11.86
N ILE A 79 -3.08 14.20 -10.68
CA ILE A 79 -4.09 14.12 -9.60
C ILE A 79 -4.58 15.51 -9.17
N HIS A 80 -3.73 16.54 -9.30
CA HIS A 80 -4.08 17.93 -8.94
C HIS A 80 -4.89 18.65 -10.03
N GLU A 81 -4.94 18.09 -11.24
CA GLU A 81 -5.70 18.64 -12.37
C GLU A 81 -7.11 18.06 -12.48
N ASP A 82 -7.42 17.00 -11.71
CA ASP A 82 -8.73 16.33 -11.67
C ASP A 82 -9.76 17.13 -10.86
N GLY A 83 -9.97 18.39 -11.23
CA GLY A 83 -11.12 19.19 -10.84
C GLY A 83 -12.21 19.09 -11.89
N VAL A 84 -13.41 18.70 -11.48
CA VAL A 84 -14.67 18.68 -12.27
C VAL A 84 -14.91 17.41 -13.08
N THR A 85 -15.73 16.51 -12.51
CA THR A 85 -16.39 15.37 -13.18
C THR A 85 -15.48 14.31 -13.81
N THR A 86 -14.90 13.44 -12.98
CA THR A 86 -14.48 12.12 -13.48
C THR A 86 -15.75 11.32 -13.81
N PRO A 87 -16.04 10.96 -15.08
CA PRO A 87 -17.09 9.99 -15.35
C PRO A 87 -16.73 8.71 -14.60
N ARG A 88 -17.73 8.06 -13.99
CA ARG A 88 -17.56 6.75 -13.34
C ARG A 88 -16.81 5.87 -14.35
N LEU A 89 -15.56 5.50 -14.02
CA LEU A 89 -14.74 4.65 -14.87
C LEU A 89 -15.35 3.25 -14.84
N MET A 90 -16.37 3.03 -15.68
CA MET A 90 -16.85 1.69 -15.98
C MET A 90 -15.72 0.98 -16.73
N PHE A 91 -15.17 0.00 -16.04
CA PHE A 91 -13.97 -0.76 -16.36
C PHE A 91 -14.13 -1.54 -17.67
N HIS A 92 -13.87 -0.94 -18.84
CA HIS A 92 -13.60 -1.68 -20.08
C HIS A 92 -12.61 -1.00 -21.05
N HIS A 93 -12.05 0.16 -20.72
CA HIS A 93 -10.97 0.77 -21.50
C HIS A 93 -9.70 0.88 -20.66
N SER A 94 -8.57 0.51 -21.25
CA SER A 94 -7.27 0.50 -20.59
C SER A 94 -6.89 1.91 -20.12
N PHE A 95 -6.41 2.02 -18.88
CA PHE A 95 -5.92 3.27 -18.28
C PHE A 95 -4.96 4.04 -19.22
N LEU A 96 -4.16 3.32 -20.01
CA LEU A 96 -3.25 3.89 -21.02
C LEU A 96 -3.96 4.69 -22.14
N ALA A 97 -5.21 4.36 -22.49
CA ALA A 97 -6.00 5.11 -23.45
C ALA A 97 -6.40 6.49 -22.90
N SER A 98 -6.69 6.58 -21.60
CA SER A 98 -6.98 7.84 -20.91
C SER A 98 -5.73 8.73 -20.78
N VAL A 99 -4.58 8.15 -20.44
CA VAL A 99 -3.33 8.91 -20.29
C VAL A 99 -2.89 9.58 -21.61
N ARG A 100 -3.20 8.98 -22.78
CA ARG A 100 -2.94 9.62 -24.08
C ARG A 100 -3.73 10.91 -24.29
N SER A 101 -5.00 10.98 -23.86
CA SER A 101 -5.82 12.19 -24.07
C SER A 101 -5.36 13.35 -23.19
N ILE A 102 -4.82 13.05 -22.00
CA ILE A 102 -4.21 14.03 -21.09
C ILE A 102 -2.94 14.62 -21.70
N LYS A 103 -2.11 13.79 -22.35
CA LYS A 103 -0.86 14.25 -22.97
C LYS A 103 -1.09 15.16 -24.18
N VAL A 104 -2.16 14.93 -24.95
CA VAL A 104 -2.53 15.75 -26.12
C VAL A 104 -2.93 17.18 -25.72
N ARG A 105 -3.49 17.39 -24.52
CA ARG A 105 -3.87 18.73 -24.03
C ARG A 105 -2.70 19.60 -23.56
N ARG A 106 -1.51 19.02 -23.33
CA ARG A 106 -0.32 19.76 -22.89
C ARG A 106 0.56 20.29 -24.05
N CYS A 107 0.14 20.09 -25.30
CA CYS A 107 0.81 20.61 -26.49
C CYS A 107 -0.09 21.62 -27.24
N LEU A 108 -0.61 22.63 -26.55
CA LEU A 108 -1.11 23.89 -27.10
C LEU A 108 -0.88 24.99 -26.08
#